data_AF-A0A7C0Z2C9-F1
#
_entry.id   AF-A0A7C0Z2C9-F1
#
_cell.length_a   1.000
_cell.length_b   1.000
_cell.length_c   1.000
_cell.angle_alpha   90.00
_cell.angle_beta   90.00
_cell.angle_gamma   90.00
#
_symmetry.space_group_name_H-M   'P 1'
#
loop_
_entity.id
_entity.type
_entity.pdbx_description
1 polymer ?
#
loop_
_entity_poly.entity_id
_entity_poly.type
_entity_poly.pdbx_seq_one_letter_code
_entity_poly.pdbx_strand_id
1 'polypeptide(L)'
;MFARTRDRVKAWRHTYVTPAIMKVIQALGRSIRSERDKAIAVLLDERFFDKYILNVMSSYGYKIEEIEPKLLKNKILSFFNKA
;
A
#
# COMPACT_ATOMS: atom_id res chain seq x y z
N MET A 1 -1.93 -8.84 22.70
CA MET A 1 -1.05 -8.24 23.75
C MET A 1 -1.00 -6.69 23.71
N PHE A 2 -1.36 -6.02 22.61
CA PHE A 2 -1.32 -4.54 22.49
C PHE A 2 -2.59 -3.78 22.89
N ALA A 3 -3.75 -4.43 23.02
CA ALA A 3 -4.99 -3.78 23.50
C ALA A 3 -4.90 -3.31 24.96
N ARG A 4 -3.85 -3.72 25.69
CA ARG A 4 -3.57 -3.37 27.08
C ARG A 4 -2.47 -2.30 27.22
N THR A 5 -2.00 -1.74 26.11
CA THR A 5 -1.01 -0.66 26.12
C THR A 5 -1.70 0.65 26.50
N ARG A 6 -1.15 1.39 27.47
CA ARG A 6 -1.67 2.72 27.90
C ARG A 6 -1.59 3.81 26.82
N ASP A 7 -1.03 3.49 25.66
CA ASP A 7 -0.86 4.37 24.51
C ASP A 7 -2.00 4.13 23.50
N ARG A 8 -2.98 5.06 23.50
CA ARG A 8 -4.17 4.99 22.63
C ARG A 8 -3.82 5.00 21.14
N VAL A 9 -2.75 5.69 20.73
CA VAL A 9 -2.37 5.81 19.33
C VAL A 9 -1.82 4.48 18.82
N LYS A 10 -0.96 3.83 19.60
CA LYS A 10 -0.44 2.49 19.25
C LYS A 10 -1.54 1.44 19.24
N ALA A 11 -2.44 1.48 20.23
CA ALA A 11 -3.58 0.57 20.28
C ALA A 11 -4.48 0.72 19.05
N TRP A 12 -4.84 1.96 18.68
CA TRP A 12 -5.62 2.26 17.47
C TRP A 12 -4.94 1.77 16.20
N ARG A 13 -3.64 2.09 16.02
CA ARG A 13 -2.87 1.64 14.85
C ARG A 13 -2.88 0.13 14.71
N HIS A 14 -2.63 -0.59 15.80
CA HIS A 14 -2.56 -2.05 15.76
C HIS A 14 -3.93 -2.71 15.55
N THR A 15 -5.00 -2.13 16.10
CA THR A 15 -6.35 -2.73 16.06
C THR A 15 -7.15 -2.36 14.83
N TYR A 16 -6.94 -1.18 14.25
CA TYR A 16 -7.71 -0.69 13.10
C TYR A 16 -6.86 -0.52 11.85
N VAL A 17 -5.72 0.15 11.96
CA VAL A 17 -4.89 0.50 10.79
C VAL A 17 -4.18 -0.74 10.25
N THR A 18 -3.52 -1.54 11.11
CA THR A 18 -2.80 -2.74 10.67
C THR A 18 -3.71 -3.74 9.95
N PRO A 19 -4.90 -4.11 10.47
CA PRO A 19 -5.79 -5.02 9.74
C PRO A 19 -6.28 -4.46 8.40
N ALA A 20 -6.51 -3.15 8.31
CA ALA A 20 -6.89 -2.51 7.06
C ALA A 20 -5.76 -2.58 6.01
N ILE A 21 -4.52 -2.26 6.39
CA ILE A 21 -3.35 -2.38 5.49
C ILE A 21 -3.15 -3.83 5.04
N MET A 22 -3.28 -4.80 5.96
CA MET A 22 -3.10 -6.21 5.61
C MET A 22 -4.09 -6.67 4.55
N LYS A 23 -5.35 -6.22 4.60
CA LYS A 23 -6.34 -6.52 3.54
C LYS A 23 -5.91 -5.96 2.18
N VAL A 24 -5.35 -4.75 2.16
CA VAL A 24 -4.83 -4.13 0.93
C VAL A 24 -3.67 -4.94 0.37
N ILE A 25 -2.67 -5.26 1.20
CA ILE A 25 -1.51 -6.06 0.79
C ILE A 25 -1.94 -7.43 0.23
N GLN A 26 -2.90 -8.09 0.89
CA GLN A 26 -3.43 -9.36 0.40
C GLN A 26 -4.13 -9.22 -0.95
N ALA A 27 -4.88 -8.14 -1.17
CA ALA A 27 -5.50 -7.84 -2.47
C ALA A 27 -4.44 -7.56 -3.55
N LEU A 28 -3.40 -6.80 -3.23
CA LEU A 28 -2.26 -6.54 -4.13
C LEU A 28 -1.58 -7.84 -4.54
N GLY A 29 -1.34 -8.75 -3.57
CA GLY A 29 -0.74 -10.06 -3.82
C GLY A 29 -1.57 -10.97 -4.72
N ARG A 30 -2.86 -10.71 -4.94
CA ARG A 30 -3.65 -11.47 -5.94
C ARG A 30 -3.31 -11.09 -7.38
N SER A 31 -2.66 -9.96 -7.59
CA SER A 31 -2.37 -9.40 -8.92
C SER A 31 -1.08 -9.95 -9.53
N ILE A 32 -0.19 -10.55 -8.74
CA ILE A 32 1.08 -11.15 -9.18
C ILE A 32 1.09 -12.61 -8.74
N ARG A 33 1.13 -13.57 -9.67
CA ARG A 33 1.14 -15.01 -9.37
C ARG A 33 2.35 -15.75 -9.95
N SER A 34 3.04 -15.15 -10.90
CA SER A 34 4.26 -15.65 -11.52
C SER A 34 5.35 -14.58 -11.56
N GLU A 35 6.61 -14.98 -11.67
CA GLU A 35 7.78 -14.07 -11.77
C GLU A 35 7.72 -13.15 -12.99
N ARG A 36 6.95 -13.51 -14.01
CA ARG A 36 6.78 -12.72 -15.24
C ARG A 36 5.62 -11.73 -15.17
N ASP A 37 4.75 -11.84 -14.16
CA ASP A 37 3.59 -10.98 -14.03
C ASP A 37 4.00 -9.58 -13.58
N LYS A 38 3.49 -8.56 -14.26
CA LYS A 38 3.65 -7.16 -13.88
C LYS A 38 2.29 -6.58 -13.54
N ALA A 39 2.16 -5.98 -12.36
CA ALA A 39 0.93 -5.34 -11.93
C ALA A 39 1.22 -3.96 -11.33
N ILE A 40 0.31 -3.02 -11.60
CA ILE A 40 0.20 -1.75 -10.89
C ILE A 40 -1.13 -1.77 -10.13
N ALA A 41 -1.12 -1.23 -8.93
CA ALA A 41 -2.33 -0.90 -8.19
C ALA A 41 -2.36 0.58 -7.86
N VAL A 42 -3.56 1.14 -7.87
CA VAL A 42 -3.80 2.56 -7.57
C VAL A 42 -4.66 2.63 -6.33
N LEU A 43 -4.16 3.30 -5.29
CA LEU A 43 -4.86 3.52 -4.03
C LEU A 43 -5.42 4.94 -4.07
N LEU A 44 -6.75 5.07 -4.15
CA LEU A 44 -7.45 6.34 -4.31
C LEU A 44 -7.91 6.89 -2.95
N ASP A 45 -6.99 6.97 -1.99
CA ASP A 45 -7.31 7.43 -0.64
C ASP A 45 -6.10 8.13 -0.01
N GLU A 46 -6.32 9.34 0.50
CA GLU A 46 -5.29 10.19 1.10
C GLU A 46 -4.66 9.59 2.36
N ARG A 47 -5.36 8.68 3.05
CA ARG A 47 -4.85 8.05 4.28
C ARG A 47 -3.61 7.22 4.01
N PHE A 48 -3.39 6.74 2.78
CA PHE A 48 -2.17 6.03 2.43
C PHE A 48 -0.92 6.90 2.43
N PHE A 49 -1.05 8.23 2.49
CA PHE A 49 0.08 9.14 2.69
C PHE A 49 0.55 9.21 4.16
N ASP A 50 -0.15 8.58 5.10
CA ASP A 50 0.34 8.47 6.48
C ASP A 50 1.66 7.69 6.51
N LYS A 51 2.68 8.29 7.14
CA LYS A 51 4.04 7.74 7.23
C LYS A 51 4.09 6.33 7.82
N TYR A 52 3.21 6.00 8.77
CA TYR A 52 3.11 4.65 9.31
C TYR A 52 2.65 3.66 8.25
N ILE A 53 1.63 4.02 7.45
CA ILE A 53 1.11 3.18 6.38
C ILE A 53 2.18 2.98 5.29
N LEU A 54 2.83 4.06 4.85
CA LEU A 54 3.90 4.00 3.85
C LEU A 54 5.06 3.09 4.32
N ASN A 55 5.51 3.25 5.57
CA ASN A 55 6.58 2.42 6.13
C ASN A 55 6.21 0.93 6.18
N VAL A 56 4.97 0.60 6.58
CA VAL A 56 4.50 -0.79 6.58
C VAL A 56 4.49 -1.32 5.15
N MET A 57 3.90 -0.61 4.19
CA MET A 57 3.84 -1.12 2.82
C MET A 57 5.23 -1.25 2.17
N SER A 58 6.15 -0.32 2.44
CA SER A 58 7.55 -0.43 2.00
C SER A 58 8.28 -1.61 2.65
N SER A 59 7.98 -1.97 3.90
CA SER A 59 8.58 -3.17 4.53
C SER A 59 8.13 -4.48 3.89
N TYR A 60 7.00 -4.48 3.17
CA TYR A 60 6.54 -5.61 2.36
C TYR A 60 7.07 -5.59 0.92
N GLY A 61 7.97 -4.65 0.59
CA GLY A 61 8.62 -4.56 -0.73
C GLY A 61 7.84 -3.80 -1.79
N TYR A 62 6.75 -3.12 -1.43
CA TYR A 62 6.01 -2.27 -2.38
C TYR A 62 6.69 -0.92 -2.58
N LYS A 63 6.89 -0.53 -3.85
CA LYS A 63 7.28 0.82 -4.22
C LYS A 63 6.02 1.69 -4.36
N ILE A 64 5.89 2.67 -3.48
CA ILE A 64 4.73 3.57 -3.43
C ILE A 64 5.18 4.93 -3.95
N GLU A 65 4.37 5.51 -4.83
CA GLU A 65 4.63 6.84 -5.38
C GLU A 65 3.33 7.63 -5.36
N GLU A 66 3.38 8.85 -4.82
CA GLU A 66 2.28 9.81 -4.96
C GLU A 66 2.31 10.39 -6.37
N ILE A 67 1.15 10.37 -7.03
CA ILE A 67 1.02 10.80 -8.41
C ILE A 67 -0.27 11.59 -8.53
N GLU A 68 -0.19 12.77 -9.16
CA GLU A 68 -1.38 13.52 -9.54
C GLU A 68 -2.25 12.72 -10.53
N PRO A 69 -3.59 12.71 -10.37
CA PRO A 69 -4.48 11.94 -11.23
C PRO A 69 -4.29 12.19 -12.74
N LYS A 70 -3.89 13.41 -13.12
CA LYS A 70 -3.63 13.80 -14.52
C LYS A 70 -2.46 13.03 -15.13
N LEU A 71 -1.44 12.72 -14.33
CA LEU A 71 -0.22 12.04 -14.77
C LEU A 71 -0.32 10.51 -14.68
N LEU A 72 -1.35 9.99 -13.99
CA LEU A 72 -1.53 8.56 -13.75
C LEU A 72 -1.55 7.75 -15.05
N LYS A 73 -2.27 8.23 -16.07
CA LYS A 73 -2.35 7.56 -17.37
C LYS A 73 -0.97 7.38 -18.00
N ASN A 74 -0.19 8.46 -18.06
CA ASN A 74 1.15 8.44 -18.65
C ASN A 74 2.08 7.51 -17.86
N LYS A 75 1.98 7.50 -16.53
CA LYS A 75 2.77 6.63 -15.66
C LYS A 75 2.46 5.15 -15.91
N ILE A 76 1.17 4.79 -15.95
CA ILE A 76 0.74 3.41 -16.21
C ILE A 76 1.26 2.94 -17.57
N LEU A 77 1.08 3.73 -18.63
CA LEU A 77 1.61 3.39 -19.95
C LEU A 77 3.14 3.22 -19.92
N SER A 78 3.85 4.15 -19.26
CA SER A 78 5.32 4.08 -19.18
C SER A 78 5.82 2.83 -18.45
N PHE A 79 5.09 2.33 -17.45
CA PHE A 79 5.45 1.11 -16.72
C PHE A 79 5.28 -0.14 -17.57
N PHE A 80 4.16 -0.25 -18.30
CA PHE A 80 3.91 -1.41 -19.15
C PHE A 80 4.76 -1.42 -20.42
N ASN A 81 5.11 -0.24 -20.96
CA ASN A 81 5.98 -0.11 -22.14
C ASN A 81 7.47 -0.31 -21.84
N LYS A 82 7.88 -0.32 -20.57
CA LYS A 82 9.28 -0.58 -20.17
C LYS A 82 9.62 -2.08 -20.15
N ALA A 83 8.83 -2.89 -20.85
CA ALA A 83 8.89 -4.35 -20.92
C ALA A 83 9.53 -4.79 -22.22
#